data_AF-A0A519VZE4-F1
#
_entry.id   AF-A0A519VZE4-F1
#
_cell.length_a   1.000
_cell.length_b   1.000
_cell.length_c   1.000
_cell.angle_alpha   90.00
_cell.angle_beta   90.00
_cell.angle_gamma   90.00
#
_symmetry.space_group_name_H-M   'P 1'
#
loop_
_entity.id
_entity.type
_entity.pdbx_description
1 polymer ?
#
loop_
_entity_poly.entity_id
_entity_poly.type
_entity_poly.pdbx_seq_one_letter_code
_entity_poly.pdbx_strand_id
1 'polypeptide(L)'
;MDDLNPPATNTDSIYIDRYYELEETSSGLDTVMACYFKYDSLKRVVERYSDDFSTNLPALEYKYYYNGSDSIPYKMLEYDGPTDTHPQEYFFTFDNQQRIVKDSTRHYNNSGVLDVLELINYSYVPGKMYAHTRQVSTFPPSPPSQEIKLDTAILNSFGDIISHKKYVQVGAVSELSNTSEFTYGIQAGPFAISSVFKAHHLLP
;
A
#
# COMPACT_ATOMS: atom_id res chain seq x y z
N MET A 1 25.20 -4.33 36.26
CA MET A 1 24.01 -4.78 35.52
C MET A 1 22.99 -3.69 35.74
N ASP A 2 23.01 -2.71 34.86
CA ASP A 2 22.02 -1.63 34.90
C ASP A 2 20.76 -2.14 34.22
N ASP A 3 19.67 -2.08 34.97
CA ASP A 3 18.32 -2.46 34.57
C ASP A 3 17.86 -1.49 33.47
N LEU A 4 18.01 -1.92 32.21
CA LEU A 4 17.65 -1.16 31.00
C LEU A 4 16.16 -1.23 30.68
N ASN A 5 15.32 -1.78 31.55
CA ASN A 5 13.88 -1.75 31.30
C ASN A 5 13.34 -0.35 31.57
N PRO A 6 12.91 0.40 30.54
CA PRO A 6 12.20 1.64 30.77
C PRO A 6 10.95 1.35 31.63
N PRO A 7 10.59 2.25 32.55
CA PRO A 7 9.42 2.04 33.41
C PRO A 7 8.17 1.87 32.53
N ALA A 8 7.32 0.90 32.89
CA ALA A 8 6.09 0.62 32.17
C ALA A 8 5.21 1.88 32.10
N THR A 9 5.16 2.50 30.92
CA THR A 9 4.33 3.65 30.62
C THR A 9 2.89 3.20 30.44
N ASN A 10 2.00 3.63 31.35
CA ASN A 10 0.59 3.24 31.37
C ASN A 10 -0.29 3.83 30.25
N THR A 11 0.29 4.31 29.16
CA THR A 11 -0.37 4.52 27.85
C THR A 11 0.72 4.89 26.86
N ASP A 12 1.35 3.90 26.23
CA ASP A 12 2.13 4.19 25.04
C ASP A 12 1.22 4.82 23.99
N SER A 13 1.71 5.88 23.36
CA SER A 13 1.04 6.50 22.22
C SER A 13 0.88 5.44 21.12
N ILE A 14 -0.36 5.20 20.67
CA ILE A 14 -0.62 4.33 19.51
C ILE A 14 -0.15 4.96 18.18
N TYR A 15 0.39 6.18 18.22
CA TYR A 15 0.95 6.88 17.07
C TYR A 15 2.39 6.48 16.85
N ILE A 16 2.69 6.08 15.63
CA ILE A 16 4.06 5.85 15.16
C ILE A 16 4.63 7.22 14.80
N ASP A 17 5.57 7.74 15.59
CA ASP A 17 6.29 8.97 15.23
C ASP A 17 7.20 8.71 14.01
N ARG A 18 8.01 7.66 14.11
CA ARG A 18 8.95 7.23 13.08
C ARG A 18 9.31 5.75 13.19
N TYR A 19 9.85 5.20 12.11
CA TYR A 19 10.63 3.96 12.14
C TYR A 19 11.90 4.13 11.31
N TYR A 20 12.85 3.22 11.53
CA TYR A 20 14.15 3.23 10.88
C TYR A 20 14.34 1.95 10.09
N GLU A 21 14.88 2.07 8.89
CA GLU A 21 15.39 0.94 8.12
C GLU A 21 16.87 0.78 8.43
N LEU A 22 17.24 -0.45 8.78
CA LEU A 22 18.61 -0.83 9.13
C LEU A 22 19.12 -1.81 8.07
N GLU A 23 20.33 -1.57 7.58
CA GLU A 23 21.01 -2.49 6.66
C GLU A 23 22.23 -3.12 7.35
N GLU A 24 22.47 -4.40 7.07
CA GLU A 24 23.64 -5.11 7.59
C GLU A 24 24.88 -4.77 6.76
N THR A 25 25.90 -4.26 7.44
CA THR A 25 27.21 -3.89 6.88
C THR A 25 28.30 -4.79 7.45
N SER A 26 29.51 -4.71 6.89
CA SER A 26 30.69 -5.43 7.41
C SER A 26 31.06 -5.02 8.85
N SER A 27 30.56 -3.89 9.35
CA SER A 27 30.79 -3.37 10.70
C SER A 27 29.59 -3.50 11.65
N GLY A 28 28.47 -4.07 11.21
CA GLY A 28 27.23 -4.17 12.00
C GLY A 28 26.03 -3.57 11.27
N LEU A 29 24.97 -3.22 12.01
CA LEU A 29 23.77 -2.57 11.44
C LEU A 29 23.99 -1.07 11.34
N ASP A 30 23.74 -0.50 10.16
CA ASP A 30 23.72 0.94 9.94
C ASP A 30 22.31 1.42 9.58
N THR A 31 21.99 2.66 9.93
CA THR A 31 20.68 3.26 9.62
C THR A 31 20.71 3.87 8.23
N VAL A 32 19.92 3.32 7.31
CA VAL A 32 19.92 3.77 5.91
C VAL A 32 18.75 4.71 5.62
N MET A 33 17.63 4.56 6.31
CA MET A 33 16.46 5.39 6.10
C MET A 33 15.70 5.63 7.41
N ALA A 34 15.10 6.82 7.53
CA ALA A 34 14.10 7.12 8.54
C ALA A 34 12.77 7.46 7.88
N CYS A 35 11.68 6.88 8.35
CA CYS A 35 10.34 7.19 7.89
C CYS A 35 9.55 7.92 8.97
N TYR A 36 8.85 8.99 8.60
CA TYR A 36 8.12 9.88 9.49
C TYR A 36 6.66 10.02 9.09
N PHE A 37 5.79 10.28 10.07
CA PHE A 37 4.35 10.41 9.84
C PHE A 37 3.82 11.75 10.32
N LYS A 38 2.96 12.39 9.53
CA LYS A 38 2.14 13.52 9.99
C LYS A 38 0.69 13.08 10.19
N TYR A 39 0.06 13.69 11.19
CA TYR A 39 -1.29 13.36 11.60
C TYR A 39 -2.21 14.58 11.55
N ASP A 40 -3.49 14.37 11.22
CA ASP A 40 -4.51 15.41 11.35
C ASP A 40 -5.07 15.53 12.79
N SER A 41 -6.06 16.39 12.99
CA SER A 41 -6.71 16.59 14.29
C SER A 41 -7.48 15.36 14.80
N LEU A 42 -7.90 14.47 13.90
CA LEU A 42 -8.51 13.17 14.21
C LEU A 42 -7.46 12.06 14.37
N LYS A 43 -6.17 12.42 14.31
CA LYS A 43 -5.03 11.54 14.52
C LYS A 43 -4.92 10.43 13.47
N ARG A 44 -5.31 10.74 12.24
CA ARG A 44 -5.10 9.89 11.06
C ARG A 44 -3.83 10.32 10.33
N VAL A 45 -3.07 9.38 9.81
CA VAL A 45 -1.87 9.68 9.01
C VAL A 45 -2.29 10.40 7.73
N VAL A 46 -1.79 11.61 7.51
CA VAL A 46 -2.07 12.41 6.30
C VAL A 46 -0.89 12.47 5.34
N GLU A 47 0.33 12.32 5.86
CA GLU A 47 1.56 12.31 5.05
C GLU A 47 2.56 11.33 5.65
N ARG A 48 3.29 10.62 4.78
CA ARG A 48 4.46 9.80 5.12
C ARG A 48 5.67 10.36 4.38
N TYR A 49 6.74 10.56 5.11
CA TYR A 49 8.02 11.05 4.59
C TYR A 49 9.10 9.99 4.81
N SER A 50 10.09 9.96 3.93
CA SER A 50 11.36 9.29 4.18
C SER A 50 12.52 10.27 4.14
N ASP A 51 13.56 9.95 4.89
CA ASP A 51 14.88 10.58 4.82
C ASP A 51 15.89 9.47 4.60
N ASP A 52 16.42 9.41 3.38
CA ASP A 52 17.50 8.51 3.01
C ASP A 52 18.82 9.15 3.42
N PHE A 53 19.50 8.54 4.39
CA PHE A 53 20.71 9.09 4.96
C PHE A 53 21.91 9.05 4.00
N SER A 54 21.82 8.29 2.91
CA SER A 54 22.84 8.29 1.85
C SER A 54 22.75 9.52 0.96
N THR A 55 21.54 10.05 0.74
CA THR A 55 21.28 11.22 -0.12
C THR A 55 21.02 12.50 0.67
N ASN A 56 20.66 12.41 1.95
CA ASN A 56 20.24 13.51 2.84
C ASN A 56 19.13 14.39 2.23
N LEU A 57 18.23 13.78 1.47
CA LEU A 57 17.10 14.46 0.85
C LEU A 57 15.80 13.89 1.40
N PRO A 58 15.12 14.60 2.32
CA PRO A 58 13.82 14.16 2.78
C PRO A 58 12.80 14.24 1.63
N ALA A 59 12.10 13.14 1.39
CA ALA A 59 11.08 13.02 0.37
C ALA A 59 9.71 12.81 1.01
N LEU A 60 8.72 13.56 0.54
CA LEU A 60 7.32 13.15 0.74
C LEU A 60 7.13 11.88 -0.09
N GLU A 61 6.74 10.77 0.53
CA GLU A 61 6.48 9.52 -0.18
C GLU A 61 5.00 9.33 -0.45
N TYR A 62 4.17 9.62 0.57
CA TYR A 62 2.73 9.41 0.46
C TYR A 62 1.93 10.56 1.05
N LYS A 63 0.81 10.85 0.41
CA LYS A 63 -0.22 11.76 0.92
C LYS A 63 -1.60 11.11 0.88
N TYR A 64 -2.30 11.15 2.01
CA TYR A 64 -3.57 10.48 2.21
C TYR A 64 -4.71 11.48 2.35
N TYR A 65 -5.85 11.16 1.73
CA TYR A 65 -7.06 11.98 1.78
C TYR A 65 -8.22 11.15 2.32
N TYR A 66 -8.97 11.77 3.23
CA TYR A 66 -10.08 11.16 3.95
C TYR A 66 -11.38 11.89 3.66
N ASN A 67 -12.49 11.17 3.71
CA ASN A 67 -13.82 11.77 3.59
C ASN A 67 -14.39 12.00 5.00
N GLY A 68 -14.58 13.26 5.39
CA GLY A 68 -15.11 13.60 6.71
C GLY A 68 -14.33 12.95 7.87
N SER A 69 -15.03 12.15 8.68
CA SER A 69 -14.50 11.44 9.85
C SER A 69 -14.03 10.01 9.57
N ASP A 70 -13.97 9.58 8.32
CA ASP A 70 -13.57 8.22 7.97
C ASP A 70 -12.14 7.91 8.45
N SER A 71 -11.91 6.71 8.97
CA SER A 71 -10.59 6.32 9.48
C SER A 71 -9.66 5.79 8.40
N ILE A 72 -10.18 5.42 7.22
CA ILE A 72 -9.44 4.86 6.09
C ILE A 72 -9.45 5.89 4.96
N PRO A 73 -8.30 6.16 4.29
CA PRO A 73 -8.27 7.12 3.20
C PRO A 73 -9.02 6.60 1.96
N TYR A 74 -9.70 7.49 1.25
CA TYR A 74 -10.33 7.17 -0.04
C TYR A 74 -9.40 7.47 -1.22
N LYS A 75 -8.35 8.26 -1.01
CA LYS A 75 -7.33 8.59 -2.01
C LYS A 75 -5.94 8.60 -1.39
N MET A 76 -4.98 8.08 -2.12
CA MET A 76 -3.55 8.17 -1.83
C MET A 76 -2.82 8.74 -3.04
N LEU A 77 -1.81 9.57 -2.78
CA LEU A 77 -0.79 9.96 -3.74
C LEU A 77 0.52 9.31 -3.32
N GLU A 78 1.24 8.71 -4.25
CA GLU A 78 2.58 8.18 -4.07
C GLU A 78 3.55 8.96 -4.96
N TYR A 79 4.66 9.39 -4.38
CA TYR A 79 5.66 10.24 -5.03
C TYR A 79 6.96 9.47 -5.21
N ASP A 80 7.52 9.52 -6.42
CA ASP A 80 8.82 8.92 -6.75
C ASP A 80 9.99 9.88 -6.42
N GLY A 81 9.98 10.40 -5.19
CA GLY A 81 11.02 11.29 -4.67
C GLY A 81 10.68 12.79 -4.64
N PRO A 82 11.62 13.64 -4.20
CA PRO A 82 11.35 15.02 -3.81
C PRO A 82 11.03 15.95 -4.98
N THR A 83 11.36 15.56 -6.21
CA THR A 83 11.12 16.36 -7.42
C THR A 83 9.92 15.86 -8.24
N ASP A 84 9.21 14.84 -7.76
CA ASP A 84 8.05 14.33 -8.46
C ASP A 84 6.89 15.35 -8.43
N THR A 85 6.44 15.72 -9.62
CA THR A 85 5.32 16.66 -9.82
C THR A 85 4.07 15.97 -10.36
N HIS A 86 4.15 14.66 -10.64
CA HIS A 86 3.10 13.85 -11.24
C HIS A 86 2.94 12.53 -10.47
N PRO A 87 2.61 12.60 -9.17
CA PRO A 87 2.52 11.41 -8.32
C PRO A 87 1.48 10.42 -8.85
N GLN A 88 1.73 9.14 -8.60
CA GLN A 88 0.75 8.10 -8.86
C GLN A 88 -0.46 8.29 -7.95
N GLU A 89 -1.65 8.32 -8.54
CA GLU A 89 -2.90 8.48 -7.79
C GLU A 89 -3.58 7.14 -7.60
N TYR A 90 -3.99 6.86 -6.37
CA TYR A 90 -4.80 5.71 -6.01
C TYR A 90 -6.12 6.17 -5.42
N PHE A 91 -7.20 5.49 -5.76
CA PHE A 91 -8.53 5.72 -5.22
C PHE A 91 -9.13 4.41 -4.76
N PHE A 92 -9.78 4.45 -3.60
CA PHE A 92 -10.29 3.28 -2.88
C PHE A 92 -11.77 3.46 -2.56
N THR A 93 -12.55 2.42 -2.76
CA THR A 93 -13.96 2.35 -2.34
C THR A 93 -14.15 1.15 -1.45
N PHE A 94 -14.77 1.34 -0.30
CA PHE A 94 -15.04 0.29 0.68
C PHE A 94 -16.53 0.02 0.81
N ASP A 95 -16.89 -1.22 1.13
CA ASP A 95 -18.24 -1.57 1.56
C ASP A 95 -18.48 -1.22 3.03
N ASN A 96 -19.70 -1.51 3.49
CA ASN A 96 -20.19 -1.26 4.83
C ASN A 96 -19.41 -2.02 5.91
N GLN A 97 -18.68 -3.07 5.52
CA GLN A 97 -17.84 -3.92 6.37
C GLN A 97 -16.38 -3.49 6.30
N GLN A 98 -16.08 -2.35 5.66
CA GLN A 98 -14.74 -1.82 5.43
C GLN A 98 -13.84 -2.74 4.60
N ARG A 99 -14.44 -3.59 3.76
CA ARG A 99 -13.70 -4.35 2.74
C ARG A 99 -13.63 -3.53 1.48
N ILE A 100 -12.50 -3.59 0.78
CA ILE A 100 -12.38 -2.89 -0.50
C ILE A 100 -13.36 -3.50 -1.50
N VAL A 101 -13.95 -2.69 -2.38
CA VAL A 101 -14.82 -3.18 -3.46
C VAL A 101 -14.37 -2.69 -4.83
N LYS A 102 -13.63 -1.59 -4.87
CA LYS A 102 -13.12 -1.05 -6.11
C LYS A 102 -11.92 -0.14 -5.87
N ASP A 103 -10.91 -0.33 -6.70
CA ASP A 103 -9.73 0.53 -6.77
C ASP A 103 -9.51 1.10 -8.16
N SER A 104 -8.80 2.21 -8.20
CA SER A 104 -8.21 2.70 -9.43
C SER A 104 -6.86 3.35 -9.21
N THR A 105 -5.93 3.03 -10.10
CA THR A 105 -4.60 3.64 -10.15
C THR A 105 -4.47 4.48 -11.41
N ARG A 106 -3.95 5.69 -11.28
CA ARG A 106 -3.64 6.60 -12.39
C ARG A 106 -2.16 6.95 -12.31
N HIS A 107 -1.42 6.50 -13.31
CA HIS A 107 -0.02 6.88 -13.49
C HIS A 107 0.08 7.91 -14.61
N TYR A 108 1.04 8.81 -14.46
CA TYR A 108 1.30 9.89 -15.37
C TYR A 108 2.77 9.85 -15.77
N ASN A 109 3.06 10.11 -17.03
CA ASN A 109 4.43 10.28 -17.47
C ASN A 109 5.02 11.62 -16.98
N ASN A 110 6.31 11.82 -17.20
CA ASN A 110 7.04 13.05 -16.82
C ASN A 110 6.52 14.35 -17.47
N SER A 111 5.60 14.26 -18.43
CA SER A 111 4.93 15.42 -19.05
C SER A 111 3.54 15.69 -18.46
N GLY A 112 3.12 14.92 -17.45
CA GLY A 112 1.81 15.01 -16.80
C GLY A 112 0.68 14.41 -17.62
N VAL A 113 0.99 13.56 -18.60
CA VAL A 113 0.00 12.86 -19.44
C VAL A 113 -0.27 11.48 -18.83
N LEU A 114 -1.55 11.15 -18.67
CA LEU A 114 -1.98 9.83 -18.21
C LEU A 114 -1.51 8.75 -19.20
N ASP A 115 -0.68 7.84 -18.74
CA ASP A 115 -0.10 6.74 -19.53
C ASP A 115 -0.60 5.36 -19.08
N VAL A 116 -0.99 5.20 -17.82
CA VAL A 116 -1.61 3.97 -17.31
C VAL A 116 -2.83 4.30 -16.46
N LEU A 117 -3.93 3.61 -16.76
CA LEU A 117 -5.12 3.54 -15.92
C LEU A 117 -5.38 2.08 -15.55
N GLU A 118 -5.30 1.76 -14.27
CA GLU A 118 -5.71 0.47 -13.73
C GLU A 118 -7.03 0.62 -12.98
N LEU A 119 -7.96 -0.29 -13.23
CA LEU A 119 -9.25 -0.37 -12.54
C LEU A 119 -9.40 -1.78 -11.98
N ILE A 120 -9.65 -1.91 -10.68
CA ILE A 120 -9.82 -3.20 -10.02
C ILE A 120 -11.20 -3.25 -9.39
N ASN A 121 -11.95 -4.32 -9.63
CA ASN A 121 -13.21 -4.57 -8.94
C ASN A 121 -13.07 -5.84 -8.10
N TYR A 122 -13.46 -5.76 -6.83
CA TYR A 122 -13.35 -6.86 -5.89
C TYR A 122 -14.72 -7.48 -5.62
N SER A 123 -14.73 -8.80 -5.43
CA SER A 123 -15.90 -9.53 -4.98
C SER A 123 -15.51 -10.59 -3.96
N TYR A 124 -16.44 -10.90 -3.05
CA TYR A 124 -16.17 -11.76 -1.89
C TYR A 124 -17.20 -12.87 -1.79
N VAL A 125 -16.71 -14.04 -1.40
CA VAL A 125 -17.51 -15.15 -0.87
C VAL A 125 -16.85 -15.62 0.44
N PRO A 126 -17.51 -16.42 1.28
CA PRO A 126 -16.90 -16.86 2.53
C PRO A 126 -15.50 -17.46 2.33
N GLY A 127 -14.49 -16.86 2.98
CA GLY A 127 -13.09 -17.28 2.93
C GLY A 127 -12.36 -17.01 1.61
N LYS A 128 -12.93 -16.26 0.65
CA LYS A 128 -12.26 -15.94 -0.62
C LYS A 128 -12.54 -14.53 -1.11
N MET A 129 -11.57 -13.98 -1.82
CA MET A 129 -11.65 -12.73 -2.56
C MET A 129 -11.32 -12.99 -4.02
N TYR A 130 -11.99 -12.28 -4.92
CA TYR A 130 -11.71 -12.25 -6.35
C TYR A 130 -11.49 -10.81 -6.78
N ALA A 131 -10.50 -10.56 -7.62
CA ALA A 131 -10.29 -9.26 -8.23
C ALA A 131 -10.30 -9.37 -9.75
N HIS A 132 -11.01 -8.44 -10.39
CA HIS A 132 -11.00 -8.28 -11.82
C HIS A 132 -10.35 -6.94 -12.15
N THR A 133 -9.15 -7.02 -12.71
CA THR A 133 -8.32 -5.87 -13.03
C THR A 133 -8.34 -5.62 -14.52
N ARG A 134 -8.58 -4.37 -14.91
CA ARG A 134 -8.40 -3.86 -16.25
C ARG A 134 -7.35 -2.77 -16.23
N GLN A 135 -6.21 -3.05 -16.86
CA GLN A 135 -5.13 -2.08 -17.05
C GLN A 135 -5.15 -1.62 -18.51
N VAL A 136 -5.16 -0.31 -18.72
CA VAL A 136 -5.04 0.31 -20.05
C VAL A 136 -3.77 1.14 -20.04
N SER A 137 -2.85 0.84 -20.96
CA SER A 137 -1.64 1.63 -21.16
C SER A 137 -1.76 2.40 -22.48
N THR A 138 -1.63 3.72 -22.40
CA THR A 138 -1.82 4.68 -23.51
C THR A 138 -0.51 5.26 -24.03
N PHE A 139 0.62 5.00 -23.36
CA PHE A 139 1.95 5.46 -23.79
C PHE A 139 3.03 4.42 -23.41
N PRO A 140 3.92 3.98 -24.32
CA PRO A 140 3.99 4.30 -25.75
C PRO A 140 3.09 3.50 -26.71
N PRO A 141 2.25 2.49 -26.34
CA PRO A 141 1.55 1.74 -27.38
C PRO A 141 0.41 2.58 -28.01
N SER A 142 0.51 2.78 -29.32
CA SER A 142 -0.58 3.26 -30.19
C SER A 142 -0.92 2.16 -31.19
N PRO A 143 -2.11 1.54 -31.13
CA PRO A 143 -3.24 1.83 -30.23
C PRO A 143 -2.94 1.47 -28.75
N PRO A 144 -3.70 2.01 -27.79
CA PRO A 144 -3.58 1.65 -26.38
C PRO A 144 -3.60 0.13 -26.19
N SER A 145 -2.70 -0.39 -25.37
CA SER A 145 -2.75 -1.79 -24.97
C SER A 145 -3.69 -1.95 -23.79
N GLN A 146 -4.32 -3.12 -23.70
CA GLN A 146 -5.16 -3.49 -22.58
C GLN A 146 -4.73 -4.85 -22.06
N GLU A 147 -4.58 -4.95 -20.75
CA GLU A 147 -4.37 -6.20 -20.03
C GLU A 147 -5.55 -6.43 -19.07
N ILE A 148 -6.02 -7.66 -18.99
CA ILE A 148 -7.01 -8.08 -18.00
C ILE A 148 -6.36 -9.10 -17.07
N LYS A 149 -6.49 -8.88 -15.75
CA LYS A 149 -6.06 -9.82 -14.71
C LYS A 149 -7.27 -10.31 -13.92
N LEU A 150 -7.26 -11.59 -13.51
CA LEU A 150 -8.36 -12.26 -12.84
C LEU A 150 -7.84 -13.00 -11.62
N ASP A 151 -7.73 -12.27 -10.52
CA ASP A 151 -6.98 -12.73 -9.36
C ASP A 151 -7.90 -13.39 -8.33
N THR A 152 -7.37 -14.38 -7.62
CA THR A 152 -8.10 -15.10 -6.58
C THR A 152 -7.25 -15.19 -5.33
N ALA A 153 -7.86 -14.93 -4.18
CA ALA A 153 -7.21 -15.04 -2.88
C ALA A 153 -8.06 -15.87 -1.92
N ILE A 154 -7.38 -16.66 -1.07
CA ILE A 154 -7.99 -17.34 0.08
C ILE A 154 -7.72 -16.47 1.30
N LEU A 155 -8.76 -16.26 2.09
CA LEU A 155 -8.70 -15.44 3.31
C LEU A 155 -8.77 -16.33 4.56
N ASN A 156 -8.05 -15.93 5.61
CA ASN A 156 -8.25 -16.50 6.94
C ASN A 156 -9.54 -15.93 7.59
N SER A 157 -9.83 -16.32 8.83
CA SER A 157 -10.98 -15.84 9.60
C SER A 157 -10.94 -14.34 9.94
N PHE A 158 -9.77 -13.71 9.85
CA PHE A 158 -9.56 -12.29 10.10
C PHE A 158 -9.65 -11.43 8.83
N GLY A 159 -9.72 -12.08 7.65
CA GLY A 159 -9.76 -11.42 6.35
C GLY A 159 -8.39 -11.25 5.68
N ASP A 160 -7.32 -11.78 6.27
CA ASP A 160 -5.97 -11.70 5.69
C ASP A 160 -5.78 -12.73 4.57
N ILE A 161 -5.04 -12.36 3.53
CA ILE A 161 -4.76 -13.21 2.36
C ILE A 161 -3.71 -14.27 2.73
N ILE A 162 -4.10 -15.54 2.81
CA ILE A 162 -3.15 -16.63 3.09
C ILE A 162 -2.57 -17.26 1.82
N SER A 163 -3.26 -17.13 0.69
CA SER A 163 -2.76 -17.55 -0.61
C SER A 163 -3.38 -16.71 -1.71
N HIS A 164 -2.61 -16.43 -2.76
CA HIS A 164 -3.00 -15.64 -3.91
C HIS A 164 -2.63 -16.38 -5.21
N LYS A 165 -3.50 -16.28 -6.22
CA LYS A 165 -3.23 -16.69 -7.59
C LYS A 165 -3.60 -15.57 -8.55
N LYS A 166 -2.66 -15.19 -9.40
CA LYS A 166 -2.80 -14.15 -10.41
C LYS A 166 -2.96 -14.80 -11.77
N TYR A 167 -3.95 -14.36 -12.53
CA TYR A 167 -4.18 -14.84 -13.88
C TYR A 167 -4.19 -13.69 -14.86
N VAL A 168 -3.59 -13.87 -16.04
CA VAL A 168 -3.63 -12.89 -17.13
C VAL A 168 -4.50 -13.45 -18.25
N GLN A 169 -5.37 -12.62 -18.82
CA GLN A 169 -6.21 -13.03 -19.94
C GLN A 169 -5.43 -12.94 -21.24
N VAL A 170 -5.33 -14.07 -21.95
CA VAL A 170 -4.71 -14.18 -23.28
C VAL A 170 -5.80 -14.61 -24.26
N GLY A 171 -6.34 -13.66 -25.02
CA GLY A 171 -7.50 -13.89 -25.88
C GLY A 171 -8.74 -14.28 -25.07
N ALA A 172 -9.26 -15.49 -25.29
CA ALA A 172 -10.46 -15.99 -24.59
C ALA A 172 -10.15 -16.87 -23.36
N VAL A 173 -8.87 -17.10 -23.06
CA VAL A 173 -8.45 -17.96 -21.94
C VAL A 173 -7.72 -17.16 -20.86
N SER A 174 -7.71 -17.69 -19.65
CA SER A 174 -6.98 -17.14 -18.51
C SER A 174 -5.81 -18.03 -18.17
N GLU A 175 -4.60 -17.49 -18.23
CA GLU A 175 -3.36 -18.21 -17.93
C GLU A 175 -2.86 -17.83 -16.54
N LEU A 176 -2.47 -18.84 -15.76
CA LEU A 176 -1.87 -18.60 -14.45
C LEU A 176 -0.52 -17.91 -14.63
N SER A 177 -0.38 -16.73 -14.04
CA SER A 177 0.83 -15.90 -14.14
C SER A 177 1.68 -15.97 -12.87
N ASN A 178 1.04 -16.00 -11.69
CA ASN A 178 1.76 -16.02 -10.42
C ASN A 178 0.97 -16.74 -9.33
N THR A 179 1.69 -17.25 -8.33
CA THR A 179 1.12 -17.77 -7.08
C THR A 179 1.93 -17.26 -5.90
N SER A 180 1.26 -16.93 -4.81
CA SER A 180 1.92 -16.50 -3.58
C SER A 180 1.23 -17.13 -2.37
N GLU A 181 2.02 -17.41 -1.33
CA GLU A 181 1.55 -17.92 -0.05
C GLU A 181 2.08 -17.01 1.05
N PHE A 182 1.26 -16.74 2.05
CA PHE A 182 1.58 -15.82 3.12
C PHE A 182 1.42 -16.52 4.46
N THR A 183 2.37 -16.24 5.34
CA THR A 183 2.27 -16.59 6.75
C THR A 183 2.34 -15.32 7.57
N TYR A 184 1.45 -15.20 8.54
CA TYR A 184 1.36 -14.03 9.40
C TYR A 184 1.91 -14.38 10.77
N GLY A 185 2.67 -13.45 11.35
CA GLY A 185 3.06 -13.55 12.75
C GLY A 185 1.84 -13.47 13.67
N ILE A 186 1.98 -14.01 14.88
CA ILE A 186 0.91 -13.99 15.90
C ILE A 186 0.78 -12.62 16.60
N GLN A 187 1.70 -11.70 16.34
CA GLN A 187 1.75 -10.37 16.97
C GLN A 187 1.25 -9.34 15.97
N ALA A 188 0.29 -8.50 16.38
CA ALA A 188 -0.07 -7.32 15.60
C ALA A 188 1.14 -6.37 15.60
N GLY A 189 1.81 -6.25 14.45
CA GLY A 189 2.85 -5.25 14.28
C GLY A 189 2.28 -3.83 14.44
N PRO A 190 3.10 -2.82 14.73
CA PRO A 190 2.64 -1.44 14.88
C PRO A 190 1.87 -0.95 13.63
N PHE A 191 2.19 -1.49 12.46
CA PHE A 191 1.54 -1.19 11.18
C PHE A 191 0.18 -1.86 10.99
N ALA A 192 -0.11 -2.97 11.68
CA ALA A 192 -1.41 -3.65 11.60
C ALA A 192 -2.56 -2.83 12.22
N ILE A 193 -2.23 -1.87 13.10
CA ILE A 193 -3.20 -0.96 13.73
C ILE A 193 -3.44 0.28 12.85
N SER A 194 -2.51 0.60 11.95
CA SER A 194 -2.56 1.82 11.15
C SER A 194 -3.44 1.62 9.91
N SER A 195 -4.53 2.40 9.84
CA SER A 195 -5.57 2.30 8.82
C SER A 195 -5.07 2.60 7.40
N VAL A 196 -3.96 3.32 7.25
CA VAL A 196 -3.37 3.58 5.92
C VAL A 196 -2.84 2.29 5.29
N PHE A 197 -2.37 1.30 6.06
CA PHE A 197 -1.88 0.04 5.49
C PHE A 197 -2.99 -0.82 4.88
N LYS A 198 -4.25 -0.60 5.26
CA LYS A 198 -5.41 -1.17 4.56
C LYS A 198 -5.56 -0.63 3.13
N ALA A 199 -4.98 0.54 2.83
CA ALA A 199 -4.98 1.15 1.50
C ALA A 199 -3.72 0.80 0.68
N HIS A 200 -2.65 0.29 1.32
CA HIS A 200 -1.39 -0.08 0.64
C HIS A 200 -1.39 -1.51 0.10
N HIS A 201 -2.19 -2.39 0.69
CA HIS A 201 -2.20 -3.80 0.32
C HIS A 201 -3.56 -4.08 -0.28
N LEU A 202 -3.63 -4.62 -1.50
CA LEU A 202 -4.72 -5.55 -1.71
C LEU A 202 -4.48 -6.71 -2.65
N LEU A 203 -3.49 -6.72 -3.53
CA LEU A 203 -3.01 -7.96 -4.17
C LEU A 203 -1.55 -7.78 -4.65
N PRO A 204 -0.57 -8.59 -4.18
CA PRO A 204 0.78 -8.63 -4.75
C PRO A 204 0.84 -9.40 -6.08
#